data_AF-A0ABD5Y7U7-F1
#
_entry.id   AF-A0ABD5Y7U7-F1
#
_cell.length_a   1.000
_cell.length_b   1.000
_cell.length_c   1.000
_cell.angle_alpha   90.00
_cell.angle_beta   90.00
_cell.angle_gamma   90.00
#
_symmetry.space_group_name_H-M   'P 1'
#
loop_
_entity.id
_entity.type
_entity.pdbx_description
1 polymer ?
#
loop_
_entity_poly.entity_id
_entity_poly.type
_entity_poly.pdbx_seq_one_letter_code
_entity_poly.pdbx_strand_id
1 'polypeptide(L)'
;MYDDAPYQVQRDFRELDKKIRTLHTEYHDFFEVDPSRESVLSSVHDTFESFPNNRFPEYDRPLIKWYNAVTRELHSHSPDPSRLMTVNVTFWRIFALKLAQRHAQGMSPEEVRGNLGITSFEEARSSAIQKLDEFEEEDLDAKFSGLATELESERSAADELVAPILERRGIAHEDLHPGQ
;
A
#
# COMPACT_ATOMS: atom_id res chain seq x y z
N MET A 1 14.74 19.76 -16.46
CA MET A 1 13.82 18.75 -17.00
C MET A 1 13.75 17.67 -15.94
N TYR A 2 12.61 17.56 -15.24
CA TYR A 2 12.47 16.65 -14.09
C TYR A 2 12.34 15.22 -14.61
N ASP A 3 13.46 14.51 -14.77
CA ASP A 3 13.53 13.06 -15.06
C ASP A 3 13.12 12.23 -13.83
N ASP A 4 12.04 12.65 -13.17
CA ASP A 4 11.74 12.30 -11.79
C ASP A 4 10.38 11.61 -11.72
N ALA A 5 10.41 10.30 -11.91
CA ALA A 5 9.53 9.43 -11.14
C ALA A 5 9.90 9.59 -9.65
N PRO A 6 9.36 10.63 -8.99
CA PRO A 6 8.45 10.41 -7.87
C PRO A 6 7.27 11.42 -7.79
N TYR A 7 7.09 12.37 -8.72
CA TYR A 7 5.99 13.35 -8.58
C TYR A 7 4.60 12.74 -8.82
N GLN A 8 4.45 11.92 -9.86
CA GLN A 8 3.18 11.29 -10.20
C GLN A 8 2.72 10.32 -9.09
N VAL A 9 3.64 9.46 -8.62
CA VAL A 9 3.39 8.54 -7.50
C VAL A 9 3.00 9.28 -6.22
N GLN A 10 3.69 10.38 -5.90
CA GLN A 10 3.31 11.22 -4.75
C GLN A 10 1.93 11.85 -4.94
N ARG A 11 1.56 12.24 -6.16
CA ARG A 11 0.25 12.82 -6.46
C ARG A 11 -0.85 11.77 -6.31
N ASP A 12 -0.68 10.62 -6.91
CA ASP A 12 -1.67 9.53 -6.91
C ASP A 12 -1.84 8.97 -5.50
N PHE A 13 -0.73 8.77 -4.77
CA PHE A 13 -0.78 8.38 -3.37
C PHE A 13 -1.51 9.42 -2.50
N ARG A 14 -1.24 10.73 -2.68
CA ARG A 14 -1.93 11.78 -1.91
C ARG A 14 -3.42 11.85 -2.23
N GLU A 15 -3.81 11.59 -3.46
CA GLU A 15 -5.23 11.54 -3.83
C GLU A 15 -5.91 10.35 -3.14
N LEU A 16 -5.29 9.18 -3.17
CA LEU A 16 -5.78 8.01 -2.47
C LEU A 16 -5.86 8.23 -0.94
N ASP A 17 -4.81 8.79 -0.33
CA ASP A 17 -4.76 9.07 1.11
C ASP A 17 -5.89 10.01 1.54
N LYS A 18 -6.20 11.05 0.75
CA LYS A 18 -7.36 11.93 1.01
C LYS A 18 -8.68 11.19 0.96
N LYS A 19 -8.87 10.31 -0.04
CA LYS A 19 -10.09 9.52 -0.18
C LYS A 19 -10.27 8.60 1.03
N ILE A 20 -9.23 7.88 1.43
CA ILE A 20 -9.25 7.00 2.61
C ILE A 20 -9.51 7.80 3.90
N ARG A 21 -8.85 8.95 4.09
CA ARG A 21 -9.08 9.80 5.27
C ARG A 21 -10.49 10.34 5.35
N THR A 22 -11.11 10.67 4.23
CA THR A 22 -12.50 11.16 4.20
C THR A 22 -13.46 10.10 4.73
N LEU A 23 -13.22 8.82 4.41
CA LEU A 23 -14.00 7.70 4.94
C LEU A 23 -13.83 7.50 6.46
N HIS A 24 -12.76 8.04 7.05
CA HIS A 24 -12.49 7.93 8.48
C HIS A 24 -13.24 9.02 9.25
N THR A 25 -13.99 8.64 10.28
CA THR A 25 -14.87 9.52 11.07
C THR A 25 -14.15 10.70 11.73
N GLU A 26 -12.87 10.55 12.01
CA GLU A 26 -12.04 11.59 12.63
C GLU A 26 -11.43 12.62 11.64
N TYR A 27 -11.59 12.43 10.31
CA TYR A 27 -10.85 13.22 9.30
C TYR A 27 -11.72 13.69 8.09
N HIS A 28 -12.98 14.06 8.33
CA HIS A 28 -13.98 14.44 7.30
C HIS A 28 -13.76 15.76 6.53
N ASP A 29 -12.52 16.22 6.35
CA ASP A 29 -12.25 17.59 5.87
C ASP A 29 -11.83 17.70 4.39
N PHE A 30 -11.72 16.60 3.64
CA PHE A 30 -11.13 16.65 2.29
C PHE A 30 -12.13 16.71 1.13
N PHE A 31 -13.31 16.10 1.26
CA PHE A 31 -14.35 16.13 0.23
C PHE A 31 -15.71 16.41 0.86
N GLU A 32 -16.57 17.13 0.14
CA GLU A 32 -17.95 17.43 0.57
C GLU A 32 -18.86 16.20 0.57
N VAL A 33 -18.46 15.15 -0.15
CA VAL A 33 -19.18 13.88 -0.28
C VAL A 33 -18.19 12.75 -0.10
N ASP A 34 -18.59 11.72 0.65
CA ASP A 34 -17.79 10.51 0.84
C ASP A 34 -17.46 9.86 -0.52
N PRO A 35 -16.19 9.47 -0.76
CA PRO A 35 -15.83 8.81 -2.00
C PRO A 35 -16.49 7.44 -2.09
N SER A 36 -17.02 7.09 -3.28
CA SER A 36 -17.54 5.74 -3.50
C SER A 36 -16.43 4.70 -3.44
N ARG A 37 -16.78 3.45 -3.11
CA ARG A 37 -15.85 2.32 -3.08
C ARG A 37 -15.09 2.18 -4.40
N GLU A 38 -15.77 2.32 -5.54
CA GLU A 38 -15.17 2.24 -6.88
C GLU A 38 -14.17 3.37 -7.12
N SER A 39 -14.46 4.58 -6.61
CA SER A 39 -13.55 5.73 -6.71
C SER A 39 -12.27 5.52 -5.90
N VAL A 40 -12.36 4.86 -4.74
CA VAL A 40 -11.19 4.49 -3.94
C VAL A 40 -10.40 3.39 -4.66
N LEU A 41 -11.07 2.33 -5.12
CA LEU A 41 -10.44 1.24 -5.88
C LEU A 41 -9.69 1.76 -7.12
N SER A 42 -10.30 2.67 -7.89
CA SER A 42 -9.64 3.30 -9.04
C SER A 42 -8.32 3.96 -8.63
N SER A 43 -8.29 4.73 -7.54
CA SER A 43 -7.06 5.37 -7.07
C SER A 43 -6.02 4.39 -6.50
N VAL A 44 -6.46 3.25 -5.96
CA VAL A 44 -5.55 2.15 -5.59
C VAL A 44 -4.88 1.59 -6.83
N HIS A 45 -5.64 1.31 -7.89
CA HIS A 45 -5.09 0.87 -9.18
C HIS A 45 -4.15 1.91 -9.79
N ASP A 46 -4.54 3.18 -9.84
CA ASP A 46 -3.71 4.26 -10.39
C ASP A 46 -2.37 4.39 -9.64
N THR A 47 -2.40 4.28 -8.30
CA THR A 47 -1.18 4.31 -7.47
C THR A 47 -0.31 3.09 -7.70
N PHE A 48 -0.91 1.90 -7.87
CA PHE A 48 -0.18 0.67 -8.16
C PHE A 48 0.46 0.68 -9.55
N GLU A 49 -0.26 1.19 -10.56
CA GLU A 49 0.20 1.26 -11.94
C GLU A 49 1.30 2.31 -12.15
N SER A 50 1.15 3.48 -11.51
CA SER A 50 2.10 4.60 -11.62
C SER A 50 3.40 4.39 -10.85
N PHE A 51 3.47 3.40 -9.94
CA PHE A 51 4.66 3.17 -9.13
C PHE A 51 5.88 2.79 -9.98
N PRO A 52 7.08 3.36 -9.74
CA PRO A 52 8.20 3.25 -10.66
C PRO A 52 9.07 2.06 -10.26
N ASN A 53 8.53 0.85 -10.41
CA ASN A 53 9.18 -0.40 -10.00
C ASN A 53 10.57 -0.57 -10.64
N ASN A 54 10.76 -0.08 -11.88
CA ASN A 54 12.05 -0.08 -12.55
C ASN A 54 13.16 0.70 -11.81
N ARG A 55 12.80 1.73 -11.03
CA ARG A 55 13.71 2.54 -10.21
C ARG A 55 13.79 2.06 -8.76
N PHE A 56 12.79 1.29 -8.33
CA PHE A 56 12.58 0.87 -6.96
C PHE A 56 12.14 -0.62 -6.89
N PRO A 57 12.90 -1.56 -7.48
CA PRO A 57 12.49 -2.96 -7.57
C PRO A 57 12.35 -3.61 -6.18
N GLU A 58 13.05 -3.10 -5.17
CA GLU A 58 12.93 -3.59 -3.80
C GLU A 58 11.53 -3.35 -3.17
N TYR A 59 10.66 -2.59 -3.86
CA TYR A 59 9.31 -2.28 -3.42
C TYR A 59 8.22 -3.15 -4.06
N ASP A 60 8.55 -4.02 -5.04
CA ASP A 60 7.55 -4.86 -5.71
C ASP A 60 6.74 -5.68 -4.71
N ARG A 61 7.42 -6.39 -3.81
CA ARG A 61 6.75 -7.22 -2.80
C ARG A 61 5.91 -6.38 -1.81
N PRO A 62 6.44 -5.34 -1.15
CA PRO A 62 5.62 -4.44 -0.31
C PRO A 62 4.43 -3.81 -1.04
N LEU A 63 4.60 -3.42 -2.31
CA LEU A 63 3.55 -2.81 -3.12
C LEU A 63 2.43 -3.81 -3.43
N ILE A 64 2.77 -5.06 -3.78
CA ILE A 64 1.79 -6.13 -4.00
C ILE A 64 1.02 -6.44 -2.70
N LYS A 65 1.72 -6.55 -1.57
CA LYS A 65 1.08 -6.77 -0.26
C LYS A 65 0.11 -5.67 0.10
N TRP A 66 0.55 -4.42 -0.04
CA TRP A 66 -0.29 -3.24 0.18
C TRP A 66 -1.53 -3.27 -0.73
N TYR A 67 -1.35 -3.52 -2.02
CA TYR A 67 -2.45 -3.58 -2.97
C TYR A 67 -3.47 -4.66 -2.59
N ASN A 68 -3.00 -5.87 -2.28
CA ASN A 68 -3.86 -6.99 -1.89
C ASN A 68 -4.62 -6.72 -0.58
N ALA A 69 -3.96 -6.13 0.42
CA ALA A 69 -4.59 -5.80 1.70
C ALA A 69 -5.66 -4.71 1.53
N VAL A 70 -5.35 -3.62 0.80
CA VAL A 70 -6.30 -2.52 0.56
C VAL A 70 -7.49 -2.99 -0.28
N THR A 71 -7.23 -3.72 -1.37
CA THR A 71 -8.32 -4.22 -2.23
C THR A 71 -9.21 -5.21 -1.50
N ARG A 72 -8.67 -6.14 -0.71
CA ARG A 72 -9.47 -7.08 0.08
C ARG A 72 -10.35 -6.35 1.09
N GLU A 73 -9.78 -5.41 1.82
CA GLU A 73 -10.52 -4.62 2.80
C GLU A 73 -11.67 -3.83 2.14
N LEU A 74 -11.43 -3.25 0.96
CA LEU A 74 -12.47 -2.56 0.18
C LEU A 74 -13.57 -3.48 -0.35
N HIS A 75 -13.26 -4.74 -0.67
CA HIS A 75 -14.24 -5.71 -1.14
C HIS A 75 -15.07 -6.32 -0.02
N SER A 76 -14.57 -6.28 1.22
CA SER A 76 -15.29 -6.80 2.38
C SER A 76 -16.70 -6.23 2.53
N HIS A 77 -17.56 -6.99 3.21
CA HIS A 77 -18.94 -6.59 3.45
C HIS A 77 -19.05 -5.26 4.22
N SER A 78 -18.13 -5.01 5.15
CA SER A 78 -18.08 -3.80 5.97
C SER A 78 -16.63 -3.31 6.08
N PRO A 79 -16.13 -2.57 5.07
CA PRO A 79 -14.76 -2.06 5.07
C PRO A 79 -14.50 -1.18 6.30
N ASP A 80 -13.38 -1.40 6.98
CA ASP A 80 -12.89 -0.57 8.09
C ASP A 80 -11.96 0.54 7.56
N PRO A 81 -12.40 1.81 7.58
CA PRO A 81 -11.57 2.95 7.16
C PRO A 81 -10.26 3.06 7.97
N SER A 82 -10.25 2.62 9.23
CA SER A 82 -9.08 2.66 10.11
C SER A 82 -8.01 1.68 9.64
N ARG A 83 -8.42 0.47 9.25
CA ARG A 83 -7.54 -0.54 8.66
C ARG A 83 -7.00 -0.08 7.31
N LEU A 84 -7.87 0.45 6.43
CA LEU A 84 -7.45 1.03 5.14
C LEU A 84 -6.40 2.14 5.33
N MET A 85 -6.64 3.07 6.25
CA MET A 85 -5.70 4.15 6.55
C MET A 85 -4.37 3.60 7.07
N THR A 86 -4.41 2.62 7.98
CA THR A 86 -3.21 2.06 8.59
C THR A 86 -2.35 1.34 7.56
N VAL A 87 -2.96 0.49 6.71
CA VAL A 87 -2.25 -0.21 5.63
C VAL A 87 -1.65 0.80 4.65
N ASN A 88 -2.43 1.80 4.23
CA ASN A 88 -2.00 2.82 3.27
C ASN A 88 -0.81 3.64 3.77
N VAL A 89 -0.88 4.14 5.01
CA VAL A 89 0.20 4.91 5.64
C VAL A 89 1.44 4.05 5.89
N THR A 90 1.26 2.76 6.22
CA THR A 90 2.38 1.84 6.46
C THR A 90 3.21 1.66 5.19
N PHE A 91 2.58 1.38 4.05
CA PHE A 91 3.30 1.29 2.77
C PHE A 91 4.01 2.60 2.42
N TRP A 92 3.32 3.73 2.56
CA TRP A 92 3.91 5.03 2.26
C TRP A 92 5.12 5.35 3.12
N ARG A 93 5.09 4.97 4.40
CA ARG A 93 6.22 5.14 5.30
C ARG A 93 7.47 4.44 4.77
N ILE A 94 7.36 3.24 4.21
CA ILE A 94 8.50 2.49 3.65
C ILE A 94 9.14 3.28 2.49
N PHE A 95 8.31 3.84 1.61
CA PHE A 95 8.77 4.62 0.45
C PHE A 95 9.30 6.00 0.86
N ALA A 96 8.57 6.73 1.70
CA ALA A 96 8.95 8.05 2.18
C ALA A 96 10.27 8.04 2.96
N LEU A 97 10.54 7.02 3.77
CA LEU A 97 11.82 6.86 4.48
C LEU A 97 13.01 6.73 3.52
N LYS A 98 12.82 6.09 2.37
CA LYS A 98 13.87 5.95 1.34
C LYS A 98 14.08 7.25 0.59
N LEU A 99 13.00 7.94 0.23
CA LEU A 99 13.10 9.27 -0.37
C LEU A 99 13.79 10.25 0.57
N ALA A 100 13.42 10.25 1.84
CA ALA A 100 14.06 11.07 2.86
C ALA A 100 15.56 10.75 2.99
N GLN A 101 15.95 9.47 2.98
CA GLN A 101 17.36 9.09 3.03
C GLN A 101 18.15 9.49 1.77
N ARG A 102 17.56 9.39 0.57
CA ARG A 102 18.24 9.65 -0.71
C ARG A 102 18.26 11.14 -1.10
N HIS A 103 17.23 11.89 -0.73
CA HIS A 103 16.98 13.25 -1.24
C HIS A 103 16.84 14.29 -0.12
N ALA A 104 17.52 14.08 1.01
CA ALA A 104 17.64 15.06 2.08
C ALA A 104 18.43 16.30 1.60
N GLN A 105 17.76 17.22 0.93
CA GLN A 105 18.38 18.46 0.47
C GLN A 105 18.76 19.32 1.69
N GLY A 106 20.06 19.51 1.91
CA GLY A 106 20.58 20.40 2.94
C GLY A 106 20.49 19.89 4.37
N MET A 107 20.17 18.60 4.59
CA MET A 107 20.19 17.97 5.91
C MET A 107 21.11 16.74 5.91
N SER A 108 21.86 16.58 6.99
CA SER A 108 22.59 15.34 7.25
C SER A 108 21.62 14.18 7.52
N PRO A 109 22.02 12.93 7.24
CA PRO A 109 21.22 11.76 7.61
C PRO A 109 20.85 11.73 9.09
N GLU A 110 21.69 12.24 9.98
CA GLU A 110 21.46 12.34 11.44
C GLU A 110 20.31 13.29 11.77
N GLU A 111 20.29 14.48 11.15
CA GLU A 111 19.23 15.47 11.35
C GLU A 111 17.88 14.95 10.84
N VAL A 112 17.87 14.27 9.69
CA VAL A 112 16.64 13.67 9.16
C VAL A 112 16.14 12.57 10.09
N ARG A 113 17.03 11.73 10.63
CA ARG A 113 16.65 10.70 11.63
C ARG A 113 16.07 11.33 12.89
N GLY A 114 16.72 12.38 13.40
CA GLY A 114 16.24 13.14 14.55
C GLY A 114 14.85 13.73 14.33
N ASN A 115 14.61 14.37 13.17
CA ASN A 115 13.33 14.97 12.81
C ASN A 115 12.21 13.92 12.64
N LEU A 116 12.55 12.73 12.14
CA LEU A 116 11.60 11.63 11.98
C LEU A 116 11.40 10.82 13.27
N GLY A 117 12.17 11.10 14.33
CA GLY A 117 12.12 10.35 15.58
C GLY A 117 12.53 8.88 15.43
N ILE A 118 13.46 8.59 14.52
CA ILE A 118 13.95 7.23 14.24
C ILE A 118 15.42 7.08 14.61
N THR A 119 15.82 5.88 15.05
CA THR A 119 17.21 5.50 15.32
C THR A 119 17.96 5.16 14.04
N SER A 120 17.28 4.45 13.14
CA SER A 120 17.81 3.97 11.86
C SER A 120 16.74 3.98 10.77
N PHE A 121 17.12 4.40 9.56
CA PHE A 121 16.26 4.29 8.38
C PHE A 121 15.97 2.84 8.01
N GLU A 122 16.94 1.96 8.22
CA GLU A 122 16.80 0.53 7.92
C GLU A 122 15.81 -0.12 8.89
N GLU A 123 16.03 0.04 10.20
CA GLU A 123 15.13 -0.50 11.22
C GLU A 123 13.69 0.03 11.05
N ALA A 124 13.53 1.33 10.79
CA ALA A 124 12.21 1.93 10.59
C ALA A 124 11.51 1.42 9.33
N ARG A 125 12.25 1.09 8.26
CA ARG A 125 11.68 0.45 7.06
C ARG A 125 11.36 -1.01 7.30
N SER A 126 12.27 -1.77 7.90
CA SER A 126 12.06 -3.19 8.21
C SER A 126 10.85 -3.39 9.12
N SER A 127 10.68 -2.53 10.13
CA SER A 127 9.50 -2.56 10.99
C SER A 127 8.20 -2.26 10.24
N ALA A 128 8.22 -1.32 9.28
CA ALA A 128 7.05 -1.03 8.46
C ALA A 128 6.74 -2.15 7.46
N ILE A 129 7.77 -2.82 6.91
CA ILE A 129 7.60 -4.01 6.06
C ILE A 129 7.01 -5.16 6.89
N GLN A 130 7.56 -5.43 8.07
CA GLN A 130 7.03 -6.45 8.97
C GLN A 130 5.56 -6.19 9.31
N LYS A 131 5.17 -4.94 9.52
CA LYS A 131 3.77 -4.58 9.74
C LYS A 131 2.86 -4.86 8.52
N LEU A 132 3.37 -4.68 7.29
CA LEU A 132 2.63 -5.12 6.09
C LEU A 132 2.53 -6.64 6.01
N ASP A 133 3.56 -7.36 6.47
CA ASP A 133 3.54 -8.82 6.53
C ASP A 133 2.50 -9.31 7.55
N GLU A 134 2.42 -8.68 8.72
CA GLU A 134 1.39 -8.95 9.74
C GLU A 134 -0.03 -8.76 9.17
N PHE A 135 -0.27 -7.70 8.41
CA PHE A 135 -1.58 -7.49 7.76
C PHE A 135 -1.94 -8.61 6.78
N GLU A 136 -0.96 -9.16 6.07
CA GLU A 136 -1.15 -10.29 5.16
C GLU A 136 -1.40 -11.60 5.91
N GLU A 137 -0.71 -11.82 7.04
CA GLU A 137 -0.91 -12.98 7.91
C GLU A 137 -2.29 -12.99 8.55
N GLU A 138 -2.74 -11.88 9.15
CA GLU A 138 -4.10 -11.72 9.70
C GLU A 138 -5.17 -12.07 8.66
N ASP A 139 -4.92 -11.63 7.44
CA ASP A 139 -5.73 -11.80 6.25
C ASP A 139 -5.78 -13.25 5.73
N LEU A 140 -4.71 -14.01 5.94
CA LEU A 140 -4.64 -15.44 5.64
C LEU A 140 -5.28 -16.26 6.76
N ASP A 141 -5.02 -15.90 8.01
CA ASP A 141 -5.60 -16.56 9.18
C ASP A 141 -7.13 -16.44 9.21
N ALA A 142 -7.67 -15.29 8.82
CA ALA A 142 -9.11 -15.08 8.64
C ALA A 142 -9.73 -16.06 7.62
N LYS A 143 -8.98 -16.46 6.59
CA LYS A 143 -9.42 -17.45 5.58
C LYS A 143 -9.39 -18.86 6.13
N PHE A 144 -8.30 -19.25 6.78
CA PHE A 144 -8.13 -20.63 7.28
C PHE A 144 -8.96 -20.92 8.53
N SER A 145 -9.39 -19.89 9.27
CA SER A 145 -10.22 -20.03 10.47
C SER A 145 -11.72 -20.31 10.21
N GLY A 146 -12.14 -20.51 8.95
CA GLY A 146 -13.48 -21.02 8.62
C GLY A 146 -14.58 -19.99 8.35
N LEU A 147 -14.24 -18.72 8.11
CA LEU A 147 -15.13 -17.70 7.53
C LEU A 147 -15.16 -17.75 5.98
N ALA A 148 -14.75 -18.88 5.40
CA ALA A 148 -14.17 -18.97 4.05
C ALA A 148 -15.14 -18.94 2.86
N THR A 149 -16.47 -18.90 3.03
CA THR A 149 -17.36 -19.05 1.87
C THR A 149 -17.55 -17.78 1.05
N GLU A 150 -17.41 -16.59 1.65
CA GLU A 150 -17.55 -15.30 0.94
C GLU A 150 -16.17 -14.69 0.57
N LEU A 151 -15.17 -14.85 1.45
CA LEU A 151 -13.80 -14.36 1.24
C LEU A 151 -13.05 -15.05 0.09
N GLU A 152 -13.39 -16.31 -0.26
CA GLU A 152 -12.80 -16.99 -1.43
C GLU A 152 -13.25 -16.36 -2.76
N SER A 153 -14.51 -15.93 -2.86
CA SER A 153 -15.02 -15.28 -4.07
C SER A 153 -14.45 -13.87 -4.25
N GLU A 154 -14.31 -13.11 -3.17
CA GLU A 154 -13.72 -11.75 -3.19
C GLU A 154 -12.21 -11.79 -3.50
N ARG A 155 -11.51 -12.81 -3.00
CA ARG A 155 -10.08 -13.00 -3.29
C ARG A 155 -9.85 -13.49 -4.72
N SER A 156 -10.68 -14.39 -5.25
CA SER A 156 -10.61 -14.79 -6.66
C SER A 156 -10.74 -13.59 -7.59
N ALA A 157 -11.60 -12.62 -7.26
CA ALA A 157 -11.73 -11.39 -8.03
C ALA A 157 -10.50 -10.48 -7.90
N ALA A 158 -9.95 -10.30 -6.69
CA ALA A 158 -8.75 -9.50 -6.49
C ALA A 158 -7.51 -10.12 -7.16
N ASP A 159 -7.32 -11.44 -7.04
CA ASP A 159 -6.22 -12.19 -7.65
C ASP A 159 -6.38 -12.23 -9.19
N GLU A 160 -7.60 -12.40 -9.74
CA GLU A 160 -7.87 -12.30 -11.18
C GLU A 160 -7.62 -10.89 -11.74
N LEU A 161 -7.90 -9.83 -10.97
CA LEU A 161 -7.61 -8.45 -11.38
C LEU A 161 -6.10 -8.16 -11.42
N VAL A 162 -5.32 -8.85 -10.59
CA VAL A 162 -3.87 -8.66 -10.46
C VAL A 162 -3.09 -9.53 -11.43
N ALA A 163 -3.56 -10.74 -11.74
CA ALA A 163 -2.90 -11.69 -12.64
C ALA A 163 -2.44 -11.08 -13.98
N PRO A 164 -3.29 -10.39 -14.77
CA PRO A 164 -2.85 -9.77 -16.03
C PRO A 164 -1.86 -8.60 -15.83
N ILE A 165 -1.82 -7.99 -14.64
CA ILE A 165 -0.88 -6.92 -14.31
C ILE A 165 0.49 -7.50 -13.91
N LEU A 166 0.51 -8.61 -13.15
CA LEU A 166 1.73 -9.36 -12.83
C LEU A 166 2.37 -9.94 -14.09
N GLU A 167 1.56 -10.51 -14.99
CA GLU A 167 2.02 -11.01 -16.30
C GLU A 167 2.64 -9.90 -17.16
N ARG A 168 2.01 -8.72 -17.23
CA ARG A 168 2.57 -7.56 -17.94
C ARG A 168 3.87 -7.04 -17.32
N ARG A 169 4.08 -7.28 -16.02
CA ARG A 169 5.25 -6.85 -15.25
C ARG A 169 6.34 -7.93 -15.16
N GLY A 170 6.10 -9.14 -15.71
CA GLY A 170 7.05 -10.25 -15.66
C GLY A 170 7.29 -10.82 -14.27
N ILE A 171 6.36 -10.60 -13.34
CA ILE A 171 6.42 -11.13 -11.97
C ILE A 171 5.67 -12.46 -11.96
N ALA A 172 6.35 -13.54 -11.55
CA ALA A 172 5.77 -14.88 -11.56
C ALA A 172 4.66 -15.00 -10.52
N HIS A 173 3.52 -15.58 -10.93
CA HIS A 173 2.35 -15.83 -10.08
C HIS A 173 2.64 -16.78 -8.89
N GLU A 174 3.79 -17.46 -8.92
CA GLU A 174 4.24 -18.45 -7.91
C GLU A 174 4.77 -17.81 -6.61
N ASP A 175 5.19 -16.53 -6.62
CA ASP A 175 5.74 -15.85 -5.43
C ASP A 175 4.67 -15.43 -4.40
N LEU A 176 3.38 -15.62 -4.72
CA LEU A 176 2.24 -15.35 -3.84
C LEU A 176 1.82 -16.58 -3.00
N HIS A 177 2.39 -17.76 -3.26
CA HIS A 177 2.07 -19.00 -2.55
C HIS A 177 3.34 -19.80 -2.24
N PRO A 178 4.10 -19.48 -1.18
CA PRO A 178 5.14 -20.38 -0.69
C PRO A 178 4.47 -21.52 0.09
N GLY A 179 4.10 -22.59 -0.61
CA GLY A 179 3.60 -23.81 0.04
C GLY A 179 2.67 -24.65 -0.83
N GLN A 180 3.26 -25.46 -1.72
CA GLN A 180 2.74 -26.80 -2.00
C GLN A 180 3.56 -27.81 -1.19
#